data_AF-A0AAU3HPH9-F1
#
_entry.id   AF-A0AAU3HPH9-F1
#
_cell.length_a   1.000
_cell.length_b   1.000
_cell.length_c   1.000
_cell.angle_alpha   90.00
_cell.angle_beta   90.00
_cell.angle_gamma   90.00
#
_symmetry.space_group_name_H-M   'P 1'
#
loop_
_entity.id
_entity.type
_entity.pdbx_description
1 polymer ?
#
loop_
_entity_poly.entity_id
_entity_poly.type
_entity_poly.pdbx_seq_one_letter_code
_entity_poly.pdbx_strand_id
1 'polypeptide(L)'
;MKSSGRLLNVVDVEATCWEGAPPPGAVSEIIEIGLTVIDLDEGVRLEKHRLLVRPARSTVSAFCTELTGLTPDEVEQGAEFTEACRELAARHRTGERPWASWGDYDRHQFTRQCAATETPYPFGHRHANAKAVFTAAHGLRKRPGMAQALRLAELPLEGRHHRGEDDAWNIAALVLDLAGRGAWPGA
;
A
#
# COMPACT_ATOMS: atom_id res chain seq x y z
N MET A 1 -12.32 6.13 -29.73
CA MET A 1 -11.48 6.53 -28.58
C MET A 1 -11.88 5.65 -27.43
N LYS A 2 -10.99 4.79 -26.92
CA LYS A 2 -11.25 4.16 -25.62
C LYS A 2 -11.30 5.30 -24.60
N SER A 3 -12.36 5.35 -23.78
CA SER A 3 -12.37 6.23 -22.61
C SER A 3 -11.05 5.99 -21.86
N SER A 4 -10.30 7.05 -21.56
CA SER A 4 -9.19 6.91 -20.62
C SER A 4 -9.85 6.65 -19.27
N GLY A 5 -9.97 5.37 -18.90
CA GLY A 5 -10.66 4.96 -17.67
C GLY A 5 -10.11 5.67 -16.45
N ARG A 6 -10.95 5.82 -15.43
CA ARG A 6 -10.58 6.47 -14.17
C ARG A 6 -9.72 5.57 -13.32
N LEU A 7 -8.43 5.61 -13.60
CA LEU A 7 -7.43 4.78 -12.93
C LEU A 7 -7.07 5.30 -11.53
N LEU A 8 -6.95 4.38 -10.58
CA LEU A 8 -6.47 4.62 -9.22
C LEU A 8 -5.34 3.63 -8.89
N ASN A 9 -4.25 4.12 -8.29
CA ASN A 9 -3.20 3.27 -7.74
C ASN A 9 -3.54 2.93 -6.27
N VAL A 10 -3.73 1.66 -5.94
CA VAL A 10 -3.91 1.20 -4.55
C VAL A 10 -2.57 0.67 -4.06
N VAL A 11 -2.09 1.18 -2.93
CA VAL A 11 -0.74 0.94 -2.42
C VAL A 11 -0.80 0.45 -0.98
N ASP A 12 0.07 -0.49 -0.66
CA ASP A 12 0.31 -0.99 0.68
C ASP A 12 1.82 -1.26 0.84
N VAL A 13 2.41 -0.91 1.98
CA VAL A 13 3.84 -1.12 2.23
C VAL A 13 4.10 -1.97 3.46
N GLU A 14 5.07 -2.86 3.33
CA GLU A 14 5.69 -3.48 4.49
C GLU A 14 6.94 -2.72 4.89
N ALA A 15 7.20 -2.66 6.18
CA ALA A 15 8.35 -1.96 6.74
C ALA A 15 9.04 -2.80 7.81
N THR A 16 10.36 -2.60 7.99
CA THR A 16 11.09 -3.22 9.10
C THR A 16 10.39 -2.92 10.42
N CYS A 17 10.13 -3.97 11.21
CA CYS A 17 9.44 -3.88 12.48
C CYS A 17 10.03 -4.85 13.52
N TRP A 18 9.63 -4.67 14.78
CA TRP A 18 10.09 -5.43 15.94
C TRP A 18 8.93 -5.65 16.90
N GLU A 19 9.00 -6.70 17.72
CA GLU A 19 7.97 -6.99 18.75
C GLU A 19 7.91 -5.89 19.82
N GLY A 20 9.03 -5.17 20.03
CA GLY A 20 9.14 -4.05 20.95
C GLY A 20 9.88 -2.85 20.34
N ALA A 21 10.70 -2.19 21.15
CA ALA A 21 11.49 -1.05 20.67
C ALA A 21 12.51 -1.48 19.60
N PRO A 22 12.77 -0.62 18.58
CA PRO A 22 13.81 -0.89 17.61
C PRO A 22 15.20 -0.96 18.28
N PRO A 23 16.14 -1.77 17.75
CA PRO A 23 17.53 -1.74 18.15
C PRO A 23 18.12 -0.31 18.04
N PRO A 24 19.15 0.03 18.83
CA PRO A 24 19.79 1.34 18.76
C PRO A 24 20.23 1.69 17.33
N GLY A 25 19.79 2.86 16.84
CA GLY A 25 20.12 3.36 15.50
C GLY A 25 19.21 2.88 14.38
N ALA A 26 18.46 1.78 14.59
CA ALA A 26 17.50 1.25 13.64
C ALA A 26 16.24 2.13 13.58
N VAL A 27 15.65 2.21 12.40
CA VAL A 27 14.42 2.97 12.11
C VAL A 27 13.50 2.15 11.22
N SER A 28 12.19 2.35 11.30
CA SER A 28 11.26 1.68 10.38
C SER A 28 11.48 2.18 8.95
N GLU A 29 11.93 1.29 8.06
CA GLU A 29 12.17 1.51 6.64
C GLU A 29 11.24 0.61 5.81
N ILE A 30 10.69 1.13 4.72
CA ILE A 30 9.94 0.37 3.71
C ILE A 30 10.86 -0.69 3.14
N ILE A 31 10.38 -1.94 3.12
CA ILE A 31 11.08 -3.11 2.59
C ILE A 31 10.34 -3.80 1.45
N GLU A 32 9.05 -3.50 1.29
CA GLU A 32 8.24 -3.93 0.17
C GLU A 32 7.19 -2.87 -0.14
N ILE A 33 6.93 -2.66 -1.43
CA ILE A 33 5.86 -1.80 -1.93
C ILE A 33 4.97 -2.64 -2.82
N GLY A 34 3.76 -2.90 -2.34
CA GLY A 34 2.68 -3.44 -3.14
C GLY A 34 1.91 -2.34 -3.85
N LEU A 35 1.53 -2.59 -5.11
CA LEU A 35 0.70 -1.69 -5.88
C LEU A 35 -0.27 -2.47 -6.75
N THR A 36 -1.55 -2.11 -6.70
CA THR A 36 -2.58 -2.59 -7.63
C THR A 36 -3.19 -1.41 -8.38
N VAL A 37 -3.19 -1.46 -9.71
CA VAL A 37 -3.92 -0.48 -10.52
C VAL A 37 -5.35 -0.97 -10.71
N ILE A 38 -6.34 -0.12 -10.42
CA ILE A 38 -7.74 -0.41 -10.70
C ILE A 38 -8.32 0.59 -11.71
N ASP A 39 -9.29 0.14 -12.49
CA ASP A 39 -10.17 0.98 -13.30
C ASP A 39 -11.51 1.14 -12.58
N LEU A 40 -11.82 2.35 -12.13
CA LEU A 40 -13.05 2.65 -11.40
C LEU A 40 -14.28 2.65 -12.30
N ASP A 41 -14.14 2.93 -13.60
CA ASP A 41 -15.27 2.97 -14.55
C ASP A 41 -15.66 1.54 -14.96
N GLU A 42 -14.66 0.68 -15.20
CA GLU A 42 -14.89 -0.73 -15.55
C GLU A 42 -15.14 -1.60 -14.31
N GLY A 43 -14.78 -1.13 -13.12
CA GLY A 43 -14.98 -1.87 -11.87
C GLY A 43 -14.02 -3.06 -11.71
N VAL A 44 -12.82 -2.97 -12.29
CA VAL A 44 -11.87 -4.10 -12.37
C VAL A 44 -10.49 -3.77 -11.79
N ARG A 45 -9.82 -4.79 -11.27
CA ARG A 45 -8.39 -4.75 -10.94
C ARG A 45 -7.61 -5.11 -12.20
N LEU A 46 -6.64 -4.29 -12.57
CA LEU A 46 -5.88 -4.46 -13.81
C LEU A 46 -4.64 -5.33 -13.58
N GLU A 47 -3.75 -4.87 -12.71
CA GLU A 47 -2.44 -5.48 -12.52
C GLU A 47 -2.00 -5.39 -11.06
N LYS A 48 -1.31 -6.43 -10.60
CA LYS A 48 -0.65 -6.53 -9.30
C LYS A 48 0.85 -6.34 -9.50
N HIS A 49 1.46 -5.47 -8.68
CA HIS A 49 2.87 -5.13 -8.73
C HIS A 49 3.51 -5.21 -7.35
N ARG A 50 4.79 -5.54 -7.36
CA ARG A 50 5.63 -5.72 -6.17
C ARG A 50 7.00 -5.12 -6.42
N LEU A 51 7.49 -4.31 -5.49
CA LEU A 51 8.85 -3.82 -5.46
C LEU A 51 9.47 -4.12 -4.09
N LEU A 52 10.55 -4.88 -4.07
CA LEU A 52 11.37 -5.05 -2.88
C LEU A 52 12.31 -3.86 -2.73
N VAL A 53 12.48 -3.40 -1.49
CA VAL A 53 13.29 -2.24 -1.15
C VAL A 53 14.33 -2.65 -0.12
N ARG A 54 15.60 -2.44 -0.42
CA ARG A 54 16.68 -2.69 0.54
C ARG A 54 16.70 -1.58 1.61
N PRO A 55 16.57 -1.90 2.91
CA PRO A 55 16.72 -0.94 4.00
C PRO A 55 18.20 -0.58 4.18
N ALA A 56 18.49 0.69 4.49
CA ALA A 56 19.86 1.18 4.60
C ALA A 56 20.37 1.21 6.05
N ARG A 57 19.48 1.28 7.03
CA ARG A 57 19.80 1.51 8.45
C ARG A 57 19.27 0.42 9.38
N SER A 58 18.43 -0.46 8.85
CA SER A 58 17.75 -1.51 9.59
C SER A 58 17.93 -2.85 8.90
N THR A 59 17.70 -3.91 9.65
CA THR A 59 17.64 -5.28 9.14
C THR A 59 16.27 -5.85 9.50
N VAL A 60 15.72 -6.66 8.60
CA VAL A 60 14.48 -7.40 8.86
C VAL A 60 14.68 -8.30 10.08
N SER A 61 13.85 -8.10 11.12
CA SER A 61 13.89 -8.91 12.33
C SER A 61 13.14 -10.23 12.15
N ALA A 62 13.36 -11.21 13.03
CA ALA A 62 12.58 -12.46 13.01
C ALA A 62 11.07 -12.21 13.15
N PHE A 63 10.67 -11.24 13.98
CA PHE A 63 9.27 -10.82 14.11
C PHE A 63 8.72 -10.25 12.79
N CYS A 64 9.51 -9.41 12.12
CA CYS A 64 9.13 -8.84 10.81
C CYS A 64 9.01 -9.94 9.75
N THR A 65 9.92 -10.91 9.74
CA THR A 65 9.84 -12.08 8.86
C THR A 65 8.59 -12.91 9.13
N GLU A 66 8.25 -13.18 10.39
CA GLU A 66 7.04 -13.96 10.73
C GLU A 66 5.76 -13.25 10.28
N LEU A 67 5.71 -11.93 10.51
CA LEU A 67 4.58 -11.09 10.14
C LEU A 67 4.44 -11.04 8.62
N THR A 68 5.48 -10.57 7.93
CA THR A 68 5.41 -10.24 6.50
C THR A 68 5.72 -11.42 5.58
N GLY A 69 6.49 -12.40 6.06
CA GLY A 69 7.06 -13.46 5.23
C GLY A 69 8.28 -13.03 4.42
N LEU A 70 8.79 -11.80 4.58
CA LEU A 70 9.99 -11.31 3.92
C LEU A 70 11.23 -11.70 4.72
N THR A 71 12.24 -12.25 4.07
CA THR A 71 13.52 -12.58 4.74
C THR A 71 14.54 -11.46 4.56
N PRO A 72 15.54 -11.35 5.46
CA PRO A 72 16.66 -10.42 5.27
C PRO A 72 17.33 -10.59 3.90
N ASP A 73 17.59 -11.83 3.49
CA ASP A 73 18.26 -12.13 2.22
C ASP A 73 17.42 -11.74 1.00
N GLU A 74 16.10 -11.91 1.06
CA GLU A 74 15.19 -11.50 -0.01
C GLU A 74 15.18 -9.97 -0.16
N VAL A 75 15.07 -9.26 0.96
CA VAL A 75 14.99 -7.80 0.99
C VAL A 75 16.32 -7.14 0.60
N GLU A 76 17.46 -7.77 0.91
CA GLU A 76 18.79 -7.29 0.50
C GLU A 76 18.97 -7.27 -1.04
N GLN A 77 18.21 -8.08 -1.78
CA GLN A 77 18.19 -8.04 -3.25
C GLN A 77 17.24 -6.95 -3.81
N GLY A 78 16.56 -6.21 -2.94
CA GLY A 78 15.67 -5.12 -3.30
C GLY A 78 16.41 -3.91 -3.90
N ALA A 79 15.66 -3.03 -4.54
CA ALA A 79 16.18 -1.76 -5.04
C ALA A 79 16.46 -0.79 -3.89
N GLU A 80 17.31 0.21 -4.12
CA GLU A 80 17.40 1.34 -3.20
C GLU A 80 16.05 2.06 -3.12
N PHE A 81 15.69 2.59 -1.95
CA PHE A 81 14.40 3.28 -1.75
C PHE A 81 14.18 4.41 -2.76
N THR A 82 15.22 5.18 -3.08
CA THR A 82 15.17 6.24 -4.09
C THR A 82 14.85 5.72 -5.49
N GLU A 83 15.39 4.55 -5.85
CA GLU A 83 15.15 3.92 -7.15
C GLU A 83 13.74 3.36 -7.23
N ALA A 84 13.27 2.69 -6.17
CA ALA A 84 11.88 2.23 -6.07
C ALA A 84 10.89 3.39 -6.21
N CYS A 85 11.14 4.53 -5.57
CA CYS A 85 10.31 5.73 -5.71
C CYS A 85 10.29 6.27 -7.15
N ARG A 86 11.44 6.32 -7.82
CA ARG A 86 11.50 6.72 -9.25
C ARG A 86 10.74 5.75 -10.14
N GLU A 87 10.86 4.45 -9.87
CA GLU A 87 10.14 3.42 -10.61
C GLU A 87 8.63 3.57 -10.48
N LEU A 88 8.11 3.78 -9.27
CA LEU A 88 6.69 4.04 -9.03
C LEU A 88 6.18 5.22 -9.84
N ALA A 89 6.90 6.35 -9.78
CA ALA A 89 6.54 7.56 -10.50
C ALA A 89 6.54 7.35 -12.02
N ALA A 90 7.54 6.66 -12.55
CA ALA A 90 7.69 6.46 -13.99
C ALA A 90 6.72 5.40 -14.55
N ARG A 91 6.63 4.23 -13.93
CA ARG A 91 5.85 3.08 -14.45
C ARG A 91 4.36 3.21 -14.13
N HIS A 92 4.03 3.63 -12.92
CA HIS A 92 2.64 3.66 -12.43
C HIS A 92 2.04 5.08 -12.42
N ARG A 93 2.81 6.08 -12.87
CA ARG A 93 2.40 7.49 -12.95
C ARG A 93 1.86 7.99 -11.62
N THR A 94 2.45 7.56 -10.51
CA THR A 94 1.98 7.85 -9.14
C THR A 94 2.00 9.34 -8.79
N GLY A 95 2.86 10.13 -9.45
CA GLY A 95 2.88 11.58 -9.34
C GLY A 95 1.66 12.28 -9.97
N GLU A 96 1.05 11.64 -10.97
CA GLU A 96 -0.06 12.21 -11.74
C GLU A 96 -1.41 11.60 -11.33
N ARG A 97 -1.47 10.28 -11.17
CA ARG A 97 -2.68 9.53 -10.85
C ARG A 97 -3.05 9.68 -9.36
N PRO A 98 -4.36 9.68 -9.02
CA PRO A 98 -4.76 9.54 -7.63
C PRO A 98 -4.31 8.18 -7.11
N TRP A 99 -4.18 8.09 -5.79
CA TRP A 99 -3.83 6.84 -5.14
C TRP A 99 -4.56 6.67 -3.81
N ALA A 100 -4.61 5.44 -3.33
CA ALA A 100 -5.22 5.09 -2.06
C ALA A 100 -4.34 4.09 -1.33
N SER A 101 -4.49 4.06 -0.02
CA SER A 101 -3.98 3.00 0.84
C SER A 101 -5.05 2.66 1.87
N TRP A 102 -4.89 1.57 2.62
CA TRP A 102 -5.89 1.22 3.61
C TRP A 102 -6.01 2.32 4.66
N GLY A 103 -4.91 2.71 5.30
CA GLY A 103 -4.86 3.79 6.28
C GLY A 103 -3.91 4.91 5.89
N ASP A 104 -3.65 5.83 6.82
CA ASP A 104 -2.68 6.91 6.61
C ASP A 104 -1.22 6.46 6.85
N TYR A 105 -1.01 5.22 7.33
CA TYR A 105 0.31 4.71 7.68
C TYR A 105 1.26 4.77 6.47
N ASP A 106 0.85 4.23 5.32
CA ASP A 106 1.66 4.15 4.10
C ASP A 106 2.09 5.54 3.62
N ARG A 107 1.12 6.48 3.57
CA ARG A 107 1.40 7.87 3.23
C ARG A 107 2.42 8.49 4.18
N HIS A 108 2.23 8.34 5.49
CA HIS A 108 3.16 8.89 6.48
C HIS A 108 4.53 8.19 6.45
N GLN A 109 4.57 6.90 6.15
CA GLN A 109 5.79 6.13 6.01
C GLN A 109 6.64 6.64 4.84
N PHE A 110 6.03 6.78 3.65
CA PHE A 110 6.70 7.41 2.51
C PHE A 110 7.15 8.83 2.83
N THR A 111 6.28 9.68 3.40
CA THR A 111 6.66 11.06 3.75
C THR A 111 7.88 11.10 4.67
N ARG A 112 7.89 10.28 5.72
CA ARG A 112 8.99 10.23 6.69
C ARG A 112 10.29 9.75 6.05
N GLN A 113 10.23 8.65 5.31
CA GLN A 113 11.43 8.05 4.72
C GLN A 113 11.98 8.90 3.57
N CYS A 114 11.12 9.50 2.74
CA CYS A 114 11.51 10.47 1.73
C CYS A 114 12.25 11.67 2.36
N ALA A 115 11.70 12.26 3.43
CA ALA A 115 12.35 13.36 4.13
C ALA A 115 13.71 12.94 4.75
N ALA A 116 13.80 11.75 5.32
CA ALA A 116 15.01 11.25 5.96
C ALA A 116 16.13 10.88 4.97
N THR A 117 15.78 10.55 3.72
CA THR A 117 16.72 10.11 2.68
C THR A 117 16.91 11.14 1.57
N GLU A 118 16.28 12.32 1.69
CA GLU A 118 16.22 13.35 0.65
C GLU A 118 15.68 12.83 -0.70
N THR A 119 14.84 11.78 -0.65
CA THR A 119 14.23 11.18 -1.83
C THR A 119 13.01 11.98 -2.26
N PRO A 120 12.87 12.36 -3.55
CA PRO A 120 11.66 12.98 -4.06
C PRO A 120 10.42 12.11 -3.79
N TYR A 121 9.39 12.70 -3.20
CA TYR A 121 8.15 12.00 -2.90
C TYR A 121 7.47 11.49 -4.19
N PRO A 122 7.16 10.18 -4.33
CA PRO A 122 6.78 9.61 -5.62
C PRO A 122 5.29 9.78 -5.97
N PHE A 123 4.46 10.29 -5.05
CA PHE A 123 3.02 10.41 -5.26
C PHE A 123 2.54 11.84 -5.44
N GLY A 124 1.42 12.01 -6.15
CA GLY A 124 0.67 13.25 -6.20
C GLY A 124 -0.09 13.53 -4.89
N HIS A 125 -0.68 14.72 -4.79
CA HIS A 125 -1.41 15.18 -3.60
C HIS A 125 -2.78 14.51 -3.40
N ARG A 126 -3.28 13.76 -4.39
CA ARG A 126 -4.61 13.13 -4.37
C ARG A 126 -4.54 11.74 -3.75
N HIS A 127 -4.60 11.68 -2.43
CA HIS A 127 -4.66 10.44 -1.66
C HIS A 127 -6.05 10.21 -1.04
N ALA A 128 -6.50 8.95 -1.02
CA ALA A 128 -7.68 8.52 -0.28
C ALA A 128 -7.33 7.47 0.80
N ASN A 129 -7.86 7.68 2.01
CA ASN A 129 -7.80 6.71 3.11
C ASN A 129 -8.99 5.75 3.00
N ALA A 130 -8.79 4.58 2.39
CA ALA A 130 -9.88 3.64 2.09
C ALA A 130 -10.58 3.12 3.36
N LYS A 131 -9.85 2.94 4.45
CA LYS A 131 -10.40 2.54 5.76
C LYS A 131 -11.40 3.57 6.28
N ALA A 132 -11.14 4.86 6.12
CA ALA A 132 -12.06 5.92 6.53
C ALA A 132 -13.35 5.90 5.70
N VAL A 133 -13.22 5.75 4.37
CA VAL A 133 -14.36 5.63 3.44
C VAL A 133 -15.20 4.40 3.80
N PHE A 134 -14.55 3.24 3.97
CA PHE A 134 -15.20 1.99 4.35
C PHE A 134 -15.96 2.11 5.68
N THR A 135 -15.31 2.70 6.69
CA THR A 135 -15.93 2.90 8.02
C THR A 135 -17.21 3.73 7.92
N ALA A 136 -17.19 4.81 7.13
CA ALA A 136 -18.35 5.66 6.92
C ALA A 136 -19.46 4.93 6.14
N ALA A 137 -19.11 4.27 5.03
CA ALA A 137 -20.05 3.55 4.18
C ALA A 137 -20.79 2.42 4.92
N HIS A 138 -20.12 1.75 5.85
CA HIS A 138 -20.69 0.67 6.66
C HIS A 138 -21.25 1.14 8.02
N GLY A 139 -21.27 2.46 8.30
CA GLY A 139 -21.79 3.00 9.56
C GLY A 139 -21.06 2.49 10.82
N LEU A 140 -19.78 2.16 10.70
CA LEU A 140 -19.01 1.52 11.78
C LEU A 140 -18.51 2.56 12.79
N ARG A 141 -18.58 2.22 14.08
CA ARG A 141 -18.04 3.08 15.16
C ARG A 141 -16.51 3.03 15.28
N LYS A 142 -15.89 1.92 14.86
CA LYS A 142 -14.44 1.71 14.90
C LYS A 142 -13.94 1.37 13.50
N ARG A 143 -12.74 1.86 13.17
CA ARG A 143 -12.10 1.61 11.88
C ARG A 143 -11.51 0.18 11.83
N PRO A 144 -12.05 -0.75 11.02
CA PRO A 144 -11.60 -2.14 10.98
C PRO A 144 -10.22 -2.28 10.34
N GLY A 145 -9.44 -3.29 10.72
CA GLY A 145 -8.29 -3.74 9.93
C GLY A 145 -8.75 -4.29 8.57
N MET A 146 -7.85 -4.35 7.58
CA MET A 146 -8.23 -4.73 6.21
C MET A 146 -8.82 -6.16 6.15
N ALA A 147 -8.20 -7.13 6.83
CA ALA A 147 -8.76 -8.49 6.91
C ALA A 147 -10.17 -8.54 7.56
N GLN A 148 -10.46 -7.65 8.52
CA GLN A 148 -11.80 -7.53 9.09
C GLN A 148 -12.77 -6.87 8.11
N ALA A 149 -12.33 -5.86 7.36
CA ALA A 149 -13.14 -5.21 6.34
C ALA A 149 -13.54 -6.17 5.22
N LEU A 150 -12.61 -7.03 4.75
CA LEU A 150 -12.91 -8.09 3.79
C LEU A 150 -14.04 -9.01 4.29
N ARG A 151 -13.95 -9.48 5.55
CA ARG A 151 -15.02 -10.30 6.15
C ARG A 151 -16.36 -9.58 6.23
N LEU A 152 -16.36 -8.28 6.59
CA LEU A 152 -17.58 -7.48 6.66
C LEU A 152 -18.20 -7.21 5.28
N ALA A 153 -17.37 -7.15 4.24
CA ALA A 153 -17.79 -7.00 2.85
C ALA A 153 -18.08 -8.35 2.16
N GLU A 154 -17.95 -9.48 2.89
CA GLU A 154 -18.10 -10.84 2.35
C GLU A 154 -17.15 -11.13 1.17
N LEU A 155 -15.98 -10.48 1.17
CA LEU A 155 -14.92 -10.69 0.19
C LEU A 155 -13.86 -11.66 0.73
N PRO A 156 -13.34 -12.57 -0.10
CA PRO A 156 -12.24 -13.44 0.31
C PRO A 156 -10.95 -12.64 0.48
N LEU A 157 -10.07 -13.12 1.36
CA LEU A 157 -8.68 -12.71 1.36
C LEU A 157 -7.94 -13.51 0.30
N GLU A 158 -7.40 -12.83 -0.70
CA GLU A 158 -6.61 -13.42 -1.78
C GLU A 158 -5.12 -13.27 -1.51
N GLY A 159 -4.37 -14.38 -1.47
CA GLY A 159 -2.93 -14.37 -1.19
C GLY A 159 -2.62 -14.43 0.31
N ARG A 160 -1.50 -13.81 0.72
CA ARG A 160 -1.02 -13.81 2.11
C ARG A 160 -1.19 -12.41 2.73
N HIS A 161 -1.84 -12.36 3.90
CA HIS A 161 -1.90 -11.14 4.69
C HIS A 161 -0.51 -10.68 5.12
N HIS A 162 -0.24 -9.37 5.09
CA HIS A 162 1.08 -8.77 5.30
C HIS A 162 2.10 -9.07 4.20
N ARG A 163 1.62 -9.34 2.99
CA ARG A 163 2.42 -9.22 1.76
C ARG A 163 1.89 -8.03 1.00
N GLY A 164 2.72 -7.03 0.76
CA GLY A 164 2.30 -5.75 0.22
C GLY A 164 1.50 -5.89 -1.08
N GLU A 165 1.96 -6.71 -2.05
CA GLU A 165 1.21 -6.86 -3.31
C GLU A 165 -0.16 -7.54 -3.16
N ASP A 166 -0.29 -8.45 -2.18
CA ASP A 166 -1.55 -9.13 -1.89
C ASP A 166 -2.47 -8.20 -1.09
N ASP A 167 -1.94 -7.48 -0.11
CA ASP A 167 -2.70 -6.54 0.69
C ASP A 167 -3.21 -5.37 -0.19
N ALA A 168 -2.39 -4.82 -1.08
CA ALA A 168 -2.82 -3.83 -2.08
C ALA A 168 -3.94 -4.37 -2.99
N TRP A 169 -3.87 -5.65 -3.39
CA TRP A 169 -4.87 -6.31 -4.24
C TRP A 169 -6.21 -6.54 -3.53
N ASN A 170 -6.16 -6.85 -2.23
CA ASN A 170 -7.34 -6.99 -1.39
C ASN A 170 -7.97 -5.62 -1.05
N ILE A 171 -7.15 -4.60 -0.78
CA ILE A 171 -7.62 -3.22 -0.60
C ILE A 171 -8.30 -2.75 -1.88
N ALA A 172 -7.74 -3.07 -3.05
CA ALA A 172 -8.35 -2.76 -4.33
C ALA A 172 -9.74 -3.38 -4.49
N ALA A 173 -9.96 -4.62 -4.04
CA ALA A 173 -11.30 -5.22 -4.04
C ALA A 173 -12.28 -4.46 -3.14
N LEU A 174 -11.84 -4.03 -1.95
CA LEU A 174 -12.65 -3.20 -1.05
C LEU A 174 -12.98 -1.84 -1.66
N VAL A 175 -12.02 -1.20 -2.35
CA VAL A 175 -12.24 0.06 -3.05
C VAL A 175 -13.28 -0.09 -4.16
N LEU A 176 -13.20 -1.17 -4.94
CA LEU A 176 -14.16 -1.45 -6.01
C LEU A 176 -15.57 -1.78 -5.46
N ASP A 177 -15.69 -2.51 -4.36
CA ASP A 177 -16.97 -2.72 -3.67
C ASP A 177 -17.58 -1.38 -3.20
N LEU A 178 -16.75 -0.49 -2.62
CA LEU A 178 -17.20 0.85 -2.24
C LEU A 178 -17.63 1.70 -3.45
N ALA A 179 -16.91 1.61 -4.56
CA ALA A 179 -17.24 2.32 -5.80
C ALA A 179 -18.56 1.80 -6.40
N GLY A 180 -18.77 0.48 -6.45
CA GLY A 180 -20.01 -0.14 -6.90
C GLY A 180 -21.24 0.23 -6.04
N ARG A 181 -21.01 0.60 -4.78
CA ARG A 181 -22.05 1.13 -3.86
C ARG A 181 -22.24 2.65 -3.96
N GLY A 182 -21.47 3.35 -4.79
CA GLY A 182 -21.49 4.81 -4.89
C GLY A 182 -20.91 5.54 -3.68
N ALA A 183 -20.10 4.85 -2.86
CA ALA A 183 -19.52 5.41 -1.63
C ALA A 183 -18.07 5.89 -1.80
N TRP A 184 -17.40 5.49 -2.88
CA TRP A 184 -16.00 5.89 -3.11
C TRP A 184 -15.90 7.35 -3.56
N PRO A 185 -15.06 8.19 -2.92
CA PRO A 185 -14.95 9.60 -3.26
C PRO A 185 -14.45 9.78 -4.69
N GLY A 186 -15.23 10.55 -5.45
CA GLY A 186 -14.95 10.84 -6.83
C GLY A 186 -15.44 9.79 -7.80
N ALA A 187 -15.97 8.62 -7.38
CA ALA A 187 -16.72 7.64 -8.20
C ALA A 187 -17.84 8.29 -9.01
#